data_AF-D4Z6P3-F1
#
_entry.id   AF-D4Z6P3-F1
#
_cell.length_a   1.000
_cell.length_b   1.000
_cell.length_c   1.000
_cell.angle_alpha   90.00
_cell.angle_beta   90.00
_cell.angle_gamma   90.00
#
_symmetry.space_group_name_H-M   'P 1'
#
loop_
_entity.id
_entity.type
_entity.pdbx_description
1 polymer ?
#
loop_
_entity_poly.entity_id
_entity_poly.type
_entity_poly.pdbx_seq_one_letter_code
_entity_poly.pdbx_strand_id
1 'polypeptide(L)'
;MSDMPVVEMMKQLKQSLMLRDRGGMNKVARELIAIAGPLGTQWKSIAMLLIQNGELTDARHALDLYVKQNPSEAALFEQAAMIAQMGNPQEALNKLEHVSRSIPTPLANAYMRGTLLLNLGRTEEAIFWLEEAVRQEPASGQAWLALAMSGALLTDESHAALRKAGPAINRQGALERSSYHYALGKVAHDLGDYESAAASYTTGAGIAAQHHVYDRQADGKEADLAHRHFSRAYIDRLSQQVTVDTARPIFVTGLPRSGTTLVEQILASHSAVAGGEELGRFRLIVQDIGGLGAEWLDRFMQSGGAPNDLAGLYLHLIAERFGPEGRVVDKTLEGSRHMGLVAALLPQAPLIWMRRDPLDCAWSIFRTYFAKGLNWSWNLEDIAFHFQLEDRLFAHWQSELGDRLLVVDYEELVAQPERHIERILTHCGLPLEKGPFEPHKTDRPVVTSSVQQVRRPINRDGIGVSQPYRDLLGDFMRIYGLR
;
A
#
# COMPACT_ATOMS: atom_id res chain seq x y z
N MET A 1 -11.78 -16.52 -33.06
CA MET A 1 -12.56 -15.32 -32.66
C MET A 1 -13.95 -15.81 -32.33
N SER A 2 -14.45 -15.51 -31.14
CA SER A 2 -15.75 -16.00 -30.67
C SER A 2 -16.88 -15.31 -31.46
N ASP A 3 -17.72 -16.06 -32.18
CA ASP A 3 -18.95 -15.57 -32.84
C ASP A 3 -20.08 -15.29 -31.83
N MET A 4 -19.78 -15.29 -30.53
CA MET A 4 -20.77 -15.10 -29.49
C MET A 4 -21.23 -13.63 -29.41
N PRO A 5 -22.54 -13.35 -29.41
CA PRO A 5 -23.05 -11.99 -29.24
C PRO A 5 -22.58 -11.35 -27.92
N VAL A 6 -22.26 -10.06 -27.96
CA VAL A 6 -21.81 -9.27 -26.79
C VAL A 6 -22.75 -9.41 -25.58
N VAL A 7 -24.06 -9.50 -25.82
CA VAL A 7 -25.06 -9.70 -24.77
C VAL A 7 -24.84 -11.01 -24.01
N GLU A 8 -24.45 -12.08 -24.70
CA GLU A 8 -24.22 -13.38 -24.10
C GLU A 8 -22.91 -13.41 -23.32
N MET A 9 -21.85 -12.78 -23.85
CA MET A 9 -20.60 -12.56 -23.10
C MET A 9 -20.86 -11.79 -21.79
N MET A 10 -21.68 -10.73 -21.82
CA MET A 10 -22.04 -9.99 -20.61
C MET A 10 -22.83 -10.82 -19.59
N LYS A 11 -23.64 -11.80 -20.03
CA LYS A 11 -24.27 -12.76 -19.10
C LYS A 11 -23.25 -13.70 -18.48
N GLN A 12 -22.29 -14.21 -19.27
CA GLN A 12 -21.21 -15.05 -18.77
C GLN A 12 -20.30 -14.31 -17.77
N LEU A 13 -20.01 -13.03 -18.03
CA LEU A 13 -19.26 -12.19 -17.10
C LEU A 13 -20.00 -12.06 -15.76
N LYS A 14 -21.31 -11.80 -15.79
CA LYS A 14 -22.15 -11.73 -14.57
C LYS A 14 -22.21 -13.07 -13.84
N GLN A 15 -22.31 -14.18 -14.57
CA GLN A 15 -22.29 -15.51 -13.97
C GLN A 15 -20.96 -15.78 -13.26
N SER A 16 -19.84 -15.46 -13.91
CA SER A 16 -18.51 -15.60 -13.33
C SER A 16 -18.37 -14.73 -12.07
N LEU A 17 -18.87 -13.48 -12.10
CA LEU A 17 -18.90 -12.58 -10.96
C LEU A 17 -19.69 -13.16 -9.77
N MET A 18 -20.87 -13.75 -10.02
CA MET A 18 -21.67 -14.40 -8.97
C MET A 18 -20.96 -15.61 -8.37
N LEU A 19 -20.22 -16.37 -9.18
CA LEU A 19 -19.45 -17.53 -8.74
C LEU A 19 -18.09 -17.14 -8.13
N ARG A 20 -17.71 -15.86 -8.16
CA ARG A 20 -16.38 -15.36 -7.80
C ARG A 20 -15.25 -16.04 -8.58
N ASP A 21 -15.53 -16.50 -9.79
CA ASP A 21 -14.57 -17.11 -10.70
C ASP A 21 -13.73 -16.03 -11.40
N ARG A 22 -12.57 -15.73 -10.82
CA ARG A 22 -11.64 -14.71 -11.32
C ARG A 22 -11.14 -15.04 -12.74
N GLY A 23 -10.82 -16.31 -12.99
CA GLY A 23 -10.34 -16.78 -14.29
C GLY A 23 -11.40 -16.63 -15.39
N GLY A 24 -12.64 -17.01 -15.10
CA GLY A 24 -13.79 -16.82 -15.99
C GLY A 24 -14.07 -15.34 -16.28
N MET A 25 -14.02 -14.49 -15.25
CA MET A 25 -14.16 -13.04 -15.41
C MET A 25 -13.10 -12.44 -16.34
N ASN A 26 -11.82 -12.80 -16.12
CA ASN A 26 -10.70 -12.29 -16.92
C ASN A 26 -10.80 -12.77 -18.37
N LYS A 27 -11.17 -14.03 -18.60
CA LYS A 27 -11.35 -14.60 -19.93
C LYS A 27 -12.44 -13.85 -20.72
N VAL A 28 -13.62 -13.68 -20.14
CA VAL A 28 -14.73 -12.99 -20.82
C VAL A 28 -14.38 -11.52 -21.09
N ALA A 29 -13.71 -10.84 -20.15
CA ALA A 29 -13.24 -9.48 -20.35
C ALA A 29 -12.27 -9.37 -21.54
N ARG A 30 -11.29 -10.28 -21.66
CA ARG A 30 -10.37 -10.34 -22.81
C ARG A 30 -11.09 -10.57 -24.13
N GLU A 31 -12.08 -11.45 -24.16
CA GLU A 31 -12.89 -11.69 -25.37
C GLU A 31 -13.66 -10.44 -25.79
N LEU A 32 -14.28 -9.73 -24.83
CA LEU A 32 -14.94 -8.44 -25.07
C LEU A 32 -13.97 -7.39 -25.61
N ILE A 33 -12.75 -7.32 -25.05
CA ILE A 33 -11.70 -6.36 -25.47
C ILE A 33 -11.28 -6.67 -26.91
N ALA A 34 -11.05 -7.93 -27.25
CA ALA A 34 -10.59 -8.36 -28.57
C ALA A 34 -11.56 -7.98 -29.70
N ILE A 35 -12.86 -7.94 -29.41
CA ILE A 35 -13.90 -7.52 -30.38
C ILE A 35 -14.28 -6.04 -30.26
N ALA A 36 -13.65 -5.28 -29.36
CA ALA A 36 -13.97 -3.90 -29.04
C ALA A 36 -15.49 -3.66 -28.84
N GLY A 37 -16.13 -4.53 -28.04
CA GLY A 37 -17.59 -4.56 -27.88
C GLY A 37 -18.20 -3.17 -27.58
N PRO A 38 -19.39 -2.84 -28.12
CA PRO A 38 -20.03 -1.52 -27.98
C PRO A 38 -20.70 -1.36 -26.60
N LEU A 39 -19.89 -1.35 -25.55
CA LEU A 39 -20.32 -1.37 -24.16
C LEU A 39 -20.48 0.03 -23.54
N GLY A 40 -20.01 1.09 -24.22
CA GLY A 40 -20.10 2.46 -23.74
C GLY A 40 -19.47 2.62 -22.37
N THR A 41 -20.21 3.13 -21.39
CA THR A 41 -19.72 3.40 -20.03
C THR A 41 -19.40 2.13 -19.23
N GLN A 42 -19.88 0.96 -19.64
CA GLN A 42 -19.63 -0.30 -18.91
C GLN A 42 -18.17 -0.73 -18.98
N TRP A 43 -17.40 -0.24 -19.97
CA TRP A 43 -15.94 -0.45 -20.03
C TRP A 43 -15.22 0.04 -18.78
N LYS A 44 -15.72 1.10 -18.12
CA LYS A 44 -15.21 1.58 -16.84
C LYS A 44 -15.30 0.50 -15.76
N SER A 45 -16.44 -0.18 -15.66
CA SER A 45 -16.65 -1.26 -14.69
C SER A 45 -15.80 -2.49 -14.99
N ILE A 46 -15.61 -2.82 -16.27
CA ILE A 46 -14.71 -3.90 -16.69
C ILE A 46 -13.26 -3.57 -16.34
N ALA A 47 -12.82 -2.33 -16.59
CA ALA A 47 -11.48 -1.87 -16.19
C ALA A 47 -11.30 -1.97 -14.67
N MET A 48 -12.27 -1.50 -13.87
CA MET A 48 -12.22 -1.63 -12.41
C MET A 48 -12.11 -3.09 -11.95
N LEU A 49 -12.88 -3.99 -12.57
CA LEU A 49 -12.81 -5.42 -12.29
C LEU A 49 -11.43 -6.01 -12.60
N LEU A 50 -10.86 -5.66 -13.75
CA LEU A 50 -9.53 -6.12 -14.17
C LEU A 50 -8.43 -5.58 -13.24
N ILE A 51 -8.52 -4.31 -12.81
CA ILE A 51 -7.62 -3.73 -11.80
C ILE A 51 -7.70 -4.51 -10.49
N GLN A 52 -8.91 -4.83 -10.02
CA GLN A 52 -9.12 -5.63 -8.81
C GLN A 52 -8.56 -7.05 -8.96
N ASN A 53 -8.65 -7.63 -10.16
CA ASN A 53 -8.14 -8.97 -10.46
C ASN A 53 -6.63 -8.99 -10.78
N GLY A 54 -5.97 -7.82 -10.80
CA GLY A 54 -4.55 -7.64 -11.07
C GLY A 54 -4.13 -7.72 -12.55
N GLU A 55 -5.08 -7.77 -13.47
CA GLU A 55 -4.85 -7.81 -14.93
C GLU A 55 -4.75 -6.39 -15.49
N LEU A 56 -3.65 -5.70 -15.17
CA LEU A 56 -3.48 -4.28 -15.46
C LEU A 56 -3.34 -3.99 -16.96
N THR A 57 -2.74 -4.90 -17.74
CA THR A 57 -2.61 -4.75 -19.19
C THR A 57 -3.98 -4.70 -19.85
N ASP A 58 -4.86 -5.65 -19.50
CA ASP A 58 -6.23 -5.69 -20.01
C ASP A 58 -7.07 -4.53 -19.46
N ALA A 59 -6.85 -4.12 -18.20
CA ALA A 59 -7.51 -2.95 -17.64
C ALA A 59 -7.21 -1.67 -18.43
N ARG A 60 -5.96 -1.48 -18.88
CA ARG A 60 -5.58 -0.35 -19.74
C ARG A 60 -6.33 -0.40 -21.08
N HIS A 61 -6.42 -1.56 -21.73
CA HIS A 61 -7.20 -1.69 -22.96
C HIS A 61 -8.69 -1.39 -22.73
N ALA A 62 -9.28 -1.87 -21.64
CA ALA A 62 -10.66 -1.56 -21.27
C ALA A 62 -10.87 -0.05 -21.02
N LEU A 63 -9.91 0.63 -20.39
CA LEU A 63 -9.93 2.09 -20.19
C LEU A 63 -9.85 2.86 -21.51
N ASP A 64 -8.99 2.43 -22.44
CA ASP A 64 -8.89 3.05 -23.75
C ASP A 64 -10.20 2.90 -24.54
N LEU A 65 -10.85 1.73 -24.45
CA LEU A 65 -12.18 1.52 -25.03
C LEU A 65 -13.26 2.37 -24.34
N TYR A 66 -13.18 2.55 -23.02
CA TYR A 66 -14.07 3.45 -22.28
C TYR A 66 -13.98 4.89 -22.80
N VAL A 67 -12.77 5.45 -22.90
CA VAL A 67 -12.57 6.81 -23.40
C VAL A 67 -12.96 6.93 -24.87
N LYS A 68 -12.58 5.94 -25.71
CA LYS A 68 -12.91 5.94 -27.14
C LYS A 68 -14.40 5.92 -27.42
N GLN A 69 -15.18 5.17 -26.64
CA GLN A 69 -16.63 5.07 -26.81
C GLN A 69 -17.41 6.19 -26.07
N ASN A 70 -16.77 6.93 -25.17
CA ASN A 70 -17.38 8.02 -24.40
C ASN A 70 -16.42 9.24 -24.30
N PRO A 71 -16.01 9.84 -25.42
CA PRO A 71 -14.98 10.87 -25.42
C PRO A 71 -15.45 12.11 -24.66
N SER A 72 -14.84 12.35 -23.50
CA SER A 72 -15.10 13.52 -22.66
C SER A 72 -13.92 13.77 -21.72
N GLU A 73 -13.77 15.01 -21.26
CA GLU A 73 -12.77 15.34 -20.23
C GLU A 73 -13.02 14.61 -18.91
N ALA A 74 -14.29 14.34 -18.57
CA ALA A 74 -14.64 13.55 -17.39
C ALA A 74 -14.13 12.11 -17.52
N ALA A 75 -14.30 11.47 -18.69
CA ALA A 75 -13.77 10.14 -18.95
C ALA A 75 -12.23 10.12 -18.90
N LEU A 76 -11.55 11.17 -19.41
CA LEU A 76 -10.10 11.31 -19.31
C LEU A 76 -9.62 11.47 -17.86
N PHE A 77 -10.34 12.25 -17.04
CA PHE A 77 -10.05 12.38 -15.62
C PHE A 77 -10.18 11.03 -14.88
N GLU A 78 -11.27 10.31 -15.15
CA GLU A 78 -11.50 8.99 -14.56
C GLU A 78 -10.45 7.96 -15.02
N GLN A 79 -10.03 8.02 -16.30
CA GLN A 79 -8.92 7.22 -16.82
C GLN A 79 -7.63 7.54 -16.06
N ALA A 80 -7.29 8.82 -15.88
CA ALA A 80 -6.10 9.24 -15.14
C ALA A 80 -6.13 8.74 -13.68
N ALA A 81 -7.28 8.84 -13.01
CA ALA A 81 -7.45 8.35 -11.64
C ALA A 81 -7.21 6.84 -11.53
N MET A 82 -7.65 6.05 -12.52
CA MET A 82 -7.41 4.60 -12.54
C MET A 82 -5.96 4.25 -12.92
N ILE A 83 -5.34 4.98 -13.85
CA ILE A 83 -3.91 4.84 -14.18
C ILE A 83 -3.04 5.10 -12.95
N ALA A 84 -3.39 6.10 -12.14
CA ALA A 84 -2.74 6.37 -10.87
C ALA A 84 -2.87 5.19 -9.89
N GLN A 85 -4.05 4.58 -9.78
CA GLN A 85 -4.30 3.40 -8.94
C GLN A 85 -3.51 2.16 -9.41
N MET A 86 -3.26 2.04 -10.71
CA MET A 86 -2.39 1.00 -11.27
C MET A 86 -0.89 1.26 -11.01
N GLY A 87 -0.56 2.36 -10.32
CA GLY A 87 0.80 2.68 -9.92
C GLY A 87 1.61 3.45 -10.96
N ASN A 88 0.94 4.15 -11.88
CA ASN A 88 1.56 4.96 -12.94
C ASN A 88 1.25 6.47 -12.76
N PRO A 89 1.72 7.11 -11.67
CA PRO A 89 1.36 8.49 -11.35
C PRO A 89 1.82 9.52 -12.39
N GLN A 90 2.95 9.28 -13.08
CA GLN A 90 3.43 10.18 -14.14
C GLN A 90 2.54 10.13 -15.38
N GLU A 91 2.11 8.93 -15.80
CA GLU A 91 1.17 8.79 -16.93
C GLU A 91 -0.18 9.43 -16.58
N ALA A 92 -0.67 9.23 -15.35
CA ALA A 92 -1.88 9.89 -14.87
C ALA A 92 -1.76 11.42 -14.93
N LEU A 93 -0.64 11.99 -14.49
CA LEU A 93 -0.41 13.43 -14.56
C LEU A 93 -0.40 13.96 -16.00
N ASN A 94 0.26 13.25 -16.92
CA ASN A 94 0.26 13.58 -18.35
C ASN A 94 -1.17 13.56 -18.92
N LYS A 95 -1.99 12.57 -18.56
CA LYS A 95 -3.40 12.51 -18.97
C LYS A 95 -4.19 13.71 -18.46
N LEU A 96 -3.94 14.13 -17.22
CA LEU A 96 -4.61 15.30 -16.66
C LEU A 96 -4.26 16.59 -17.41
N GLU A 97 -3.11 16.73 -18.06
CA GLU A 97 -2.78 17.94 -18.87
C GLU A 97 -3.82 18.25 -19.96
N HIS A 98 -4.55 17.23 -20.42
CA HIS A 98 -5.64 17.35 -21.39
C HIS A 98 -7.03 17.49 -20.74
N VAL A 99 -7.10 17.69 -19.43
CA VAL A 99 -8.34 17.86 -18.66
C VAL A 99 -8.36 19.27 -18.06
N SER A 100 -9.43 20.02 -18.34
CA SER A 100 -9.68 21.34 -17.75
C SER A 100 -9.65 21.27 -16.22
N ARG A 101 -9.13 22.33 -15.60
CA ARG A 101 -9.06 22.46 -14.14
C ARG A 101 -10.44 22.41 -13.48
N SER A 102 -11.52 22.68 -14.21
CA SER A 102 -12.89 22.62 -13.70
C SER A 102 -13.49 21.21 -13.67
N ILE A 103 -12.83 20.21 -14.26
CA ILE A 103 -13.36 18.85 -14.42
C ILE A 103 -12.61 17.86 -13.51
N PRO A 104 -13.30 17.00 -12.74
CA PRO A 104 -14.76 16.93 -12.60
C PRO A 104 -15.30 18.05 -11.72
N THR A 105 -14.46 18.56 -10.80
CA THR A 105 -14.65 19.81 -10.07
C THR A 105 -13.27 20.45 -9.86
N PRO A 106 -13.19 21.78 -9.61
CA PRO A 106 -11.93 22.44 -9.25
C PRO A 106 -11.19 21.78 -8.09
N LEU A 107 -11.90 21.42 -7.01
CA LEU A 107 -11.32 20.74 -5.85
C LEU A 107 -10.73 19.38 -6.24
N ALA A 108 -11.51 18.51 -6.87
CA ALA A 108 -11.08 17.14 -7.17
C ALA A 108 -9.89 17.12 -8.13
N ASN A 109 -9.87 18.03 -9.12
CA ASN A 109 -8.76 18.16 -10.05
C ASN A 109 -7.48 18.63 -9.36
N ALA A 110 -7.56 19.72 -8.61
CA ALA A 110 -6.43 20.29 -7.89
C ALA A 110 -5.86 19.30 -6.85
N TYR A 111 -6.73 18.63 -6.09
CA TYR A 111 -6.33 17.61 -5.12
C TYR A 111 -5.64 16.40 -5.78
N MET A 112 -6.18 15.88 -6.90
CA MET A 112 -5.56 14.78 -7.62
C MET A 112 -4.17 15.15 -8.15
N ARG A 113 -4.01 16.34 -8.75
CA ARG A 113 -2.69 16.80 -9.22
C ARG A 113 -1.71 16.98 -8.08
N GLY A 114 -2.13 17.64 -6.99
CA GLY A 114 -1.30 17.85 -5.81
C GLY A 114 -0.78 16.54 -5.23
N THR A 115 -1.67 15.56 -5.03
CA THR A 115 -1.29 14.25 -4.48
C THR A 115 -0.40 13.43 -5.43
N LEU A 116 -0.66 13.45 -6.74
CA LEU A 116 0.24 12.81 -7.73
C LEU A 116 1.63 13.46 -7.75
N LEU A 117 1.71 14.78 -7.67
CA LEU A 117 2.98 15.50 -7.62
C LEU A 117 3.76 15.21 -6.33
N LEU A 118 3.08 15.07 -5.17
CA LEU A 118 3.72 14.60 -3.94
C LEU A 118 4.32 13.20 -4.11
N ASN A 119 3.58 12.27 -4.72
CA ASN A 119 4.05 10.91 -4.99
C ASN A 119 5.29 10.88 -5.90
N LEU A 120 5.35 11.81 -6.86
CA LEU A 120 6.48 12.00 -7.77
C LEU A 120 7.65 12.77 -7.14
N GLY A 121 7.50 13.28 -5.91
CA GLY A 121 8.52 14.10 -5.25
C GLY A 121 8.60 15.55 -5.74
N ARG A 122 7.66 16.00 -6.58
CA ARG A 122 7.56 17.37 -7.11
C ARG A 122 6.83 18.27 -6.11
N THR A 123 7.43 18.44 -4.92
CA THR A 123 6.76 19.05 -3.75
C THR A 123 6.33 20.50 -3.99
N GLU A 124 7.15 21.33 -4.61
CA GLU A 124 6.81 22.74 -4.86
C GLU A 124 5.57 22.88 -5.75
N GLU A 125 5.50 22.10 -6.83
CA GLU A 125 4.34 22.07 -7.72
C GLU A 125 3.11 21.47 -7.03
N ALA A 126 3.31 20.47 -6.17
CA ALA A 126 2.23 19.90 -5.38
C ALA A 126 1.59 20.93 -4.44
N ILE A 127 2.42 21.75 -3.77
CA ILE A 127 1.97 22.82 -2.88
C ILE A 127 1.06 23.78 -3.63
N PHE A 128 1.47 24.24 -4.83
CA PHE A 128 0.64 25.12 -5.66
C PHE A 128 -0.78 24.56 -5.88
N TRP A 129 -0.89 23.29 -6.28
CA TRP A 129 -2.19 22.67 -6.52
C TRP A 129 -3.00 22.42 -5.25
N LEU A 130 -2.35 22.08 -4.14
CA LEU A 130 -3.02 21.87 -2.86
C LEU A 130 -3.50 23.20 -2.24
N GLU A 131 -2.75 24.29 -2.43
CA GLU A 131 -3.18 25.65 -2.08
C GLU A 131 -4.38 26.09 -2.91
N GLU A 132 -4.40 25.77 -4.22
CA GLU A 132 -5.57 26.00 -5.07
C GLU A 132 -6.80 25.25 -4.53
N ALA A 133 -6.63 23.97 -4.18
CA ALA A 133 -7.71 23.15 -3.64
C ALA A 133 -8.34 23.77 -2.37
N VAL A 134 -7.53 24.15 -1.39
CA VAL A 134 -8.05 24.74 -0.13
C VAL A 134 -8.55 26.18 -0.29
N ARG A 135 -8.09 26.92 -1.32
CA ARG A 135 -8.60 28.25 -1.63
C ARG A 135 -10.00 28.19 -2.26
N GLN A 136 -10.22 27.23 -3.16
CA GLN A 136 -11.50 27.02 -3.83
C GLN A 136 -12.54 26.44 -2.87
N GLU A 137 -12.15 25.44 -2.09
CA GLU A 137 -13.04 24.77 -1.14
C GLU A 137 -12.38 24.60 0.23
N PRO A 138 -12.42 25.64 1.08
CA PRO A 138 -11.80 25.60 2.42
C PRO A 138 -12.37 24.51 3.33
N ALA A 139 -13.53 23.94 2.98
CA ALA A 139 -14.19 22.88 3.73
C ALA A 139 -13.64 21.46 3.42
N SER A 140 -12.55 21.33 2.65
CA SER A 140 -11.91 20.03 2.39
C SER A 140 -10.79 19.73 3.39
N GLY A 141 -11.09 18.91 4.41
CA GLY A 141 -10.11 18.46 5.38
C GLY A 141 -9.02 17.57 4.78
N GLN A 142 -9.34 16.76 3.77
CA GLN A 142 -8.32 15.96 3.06
C GLN A 142 -7.31 16.83 2.29
N ALA A 143 -7.76 17.93 1.68
CA ALA A 143 -6.86 18.86 1.00
C ALA A 143 -5.93 19.58 2.01
N TRP A 144 -6.48 20.01 3.14
CA TRP A 144 -5.68 20.57 4.25
C TRP A 144 -4.66 19.57 4.80
N LEU A 145 -5.04 18.29 4.95
CA LEU A 145 -4.12 17.25 5.40
C LEU A 145 -2.98 17.03 4.39
N ALA A 146 -3.30 16.91 3.10
CA ALA A 146 -2.27 16.78 2.06
C ALA A 146 -1.32 18.00 2.04
N LEU A 147 -1.85 19.21 2.21
CA LEU A 147 -1.06 20.43 2.30
C LEU A 147 -0.19 20.46 3.59
N ALA A 148 -0.71 20.03 4.73
CA ALA A 148 0.07 19.86 5.97
C ALA A 148 1.20 18.84 5.78
N MET A 149 0.92 17.70 5.13
CA MET A 149 1.90 16.67 4.83
C MET A 149 2.98 17.15 3.86
N SER A 150 2.73 18.17 3.04
CA SER A 150 3.75 18.77 2.16
C SER A 150 4.75 19.67 2.92
N GLY A 151 4.41 20.10 4.13
CA GLY A 151 5.23 21.03 4.94
C GLY A 151 4.93 22.52 4.69
N ALA A 152 3.91 22.86 3.90
CA ALA A 152 3.59 24.24 3.52
C ALA A 152 2.89 25.08 4.60
N LEU A 153 2.44 24.48 5.70
CA LEU A 153 1.58 25.13 6.71
C LEU A 153 2.31 25.64 7.95
N LEU A 154 3.60 25.99 7.82
CA LEU A 154 4.47 26.36 8.95
C LEU A 154 4.61 27.88 9.14
N THR A 155 3.87 28.70 8.38
CA THR A 155 3.83 30.15 8.56
C THR A 155 2.61 30.57 9.39
N ASP A 156 2.70 31.72 10.07
CA ASP A 156 1.56 32.24 10.83
C ASP A 156 0.31 32.44 9.96
N GLU A 157 0.49 32.89 8.72
CA GLU A 157 -0.59 33.11 7.76
C GLU A 157 -1.27 31.78 7.34
N SER A 158 -0.47 30.78 6.95
CA SER A 158 -0.99 29.47 6.54
C SER A 158 -1.66 28.73 7.69
N HIS A 159 -1.10 28.81 8.90
CA HIS A 159 -1.71 28.27 10.11
C HIS A 159 -3.01 29.01 10.49
N ALA A 160 -3.07 30.35 10.35
CA ALA A 160 -4.29 31.10 10.54
C ALA A 160 -5.37 30.71 9.52
N ALA A 161 -5.00 30.47 8.26
CA ALA A 161 -5.92 30.00 7.22
C ALA A 161 -6.50 28.61 7.56
N LEU A 162 -5.66 27.67 8.00
CA LEU A 162 -6.09 26.34 8.47
C LEU A 162 -7.10 26.45 9.62
N ARG A 163 -6.83 27.29 10.62
CA ARG A 163 -7.78 27.50 11.75
C ARG A 163 -9.09 28.15 11.30
N LYS A 164 -9.03 29.12 10.38
CA LYS A 164 -10.21 29.80 9.83
C LYS A 164 -11.15 28.84 9.07
N ALA A 165 -10.62 27.74 8.53
CA ALA A 165 -11.41 26.71 7.85
C ALA A 165 -12.28 25.86 8.80
N GLY A 166 -11.91 25.75 10.08
CA GLY A 166 -12.53 24.86 11.06
C GLY A 166 -14.06 24.94 11.14
N PRO A 167 -14.69 26.13 11.25
CA PRO A 167 -16.15 26.24 11.29
C PRO A 167 -16.86 25.68 10.05
N ALA A 168 -16.26 25.77 8.86
CA ALA A 168 -16.82 25.21 7.64
C ALA A 168 -16.66 23.68 7.62
N ILE A 169 -15.49 23.18 8.02
CA ILE A 169 -15.18 21.75 8.10
C ILE A 169 -16.05 21.04 9.13
N ASN A 170 -16.35 21.68 10.26
CA ASN A 170 -17.21 21.09 11.30
C ASN A 170 -18.63 20.76 10.81
N ARG A 171 -19.07 21.35 9.68
CA ARG A 171 -20.35 21.04 9.02
C ARG A 171 -20.25 19.92 7.98
N GLN A 172 -19.04 19.44 7.68
CA GLN A 172 -18.79 18.37 6.71
C GLN A 172 -18.95 16.98 7.32
N GLY A 173 -18.87 15.95 6.49
CA GLY A 173 -18.87 14.56 6.92
C GLY A 173 -17.70 14.21 7.84
N ALA A 174 -17.82 13.10 8.56
CA ALA A 174 -16.85 12.67 9.57
C ALA A 174 -15.43 12.53 9.03
N LEU A 175 -15.24 11.99 7.81
CA LEU A 175 -13.93 11.79 7.23
C LEU A 175 -13.19 13.10 6.92
N GLU A 176 -13.92 14.13 6.47
CA GLU A 176 -13.34 15.47 6.26
C GLU A 176 -12.94 16.11 7.60
N ARG A 177 -13.78 15.99 8.63
CA ARG A 177 -13.44 16.46 9.98
C ARG A 177 -12.22 15.72 10.55
N SER A 178 -12.17 14.41 10.41
CA SER A 178 -11.05 13.59 10.88
C SER A 178 -9.74 13.99 10.19
N SER A 179 -9.74 14.10 8.85
CA SER A 179 -8.57 14.53 8.08
C SER A 179 -8.08 15.91 8.50
N TYR A 180 -9.00 16.85 8.75
CA TYR A 180 -8.66 18.18 9.25
C TYR A 180 -8.00 18.16 10.63
N HIS A 181 -8.48 17.34 11.56
CA HIS A 181 -7.84 17.18 12.87
C HIS A 181 -6.44 16.56 12.76
N TYR A 182 -6.21 15.65 11.82
CA TYR A 182 -4.85 15.18 11.51
C TYR A 182 -3.98 16.28 10.90
N ALA A 183 -4.55 17.18 10.10
CA ALA A 183 -3.82 18.33 9.56
C ALA A 183 -3.38 19.28 10.68
N LEU A 184 -4.29 19.60 11.62
CA LEU A 184 -3.98 20.37 12.83
C LEU A 184 -2.90 19.69 13.68
N GLY A 185 -3.03 18.38 13.90
CA GLY A 185 -2.06 17.59 14.65
C GLY A 185 -0.67 17.62 14.03
N LYS A 186 -0.58 17.51 12.69
CA LYS A 186 0.67 17.58 11.95
C LYS A 186 1.34 18.94 12.07
N VAL A 187 0.60 20.02 11.87
CA VAL A 187 1.14 21.39 11.99
C VAL A 187 1.61 21.67 13.41
N ALA A 188 0.81 21.33 14.43
CA ALA A 188 1.20 21.50 15.83
C ALA A 188 2.46 20.70 16.18
N HIS A 189 2.56 19.44 15.71
CA HIS A 189 3.75 18.61 15.91
C HIS A 189 5.00 19.23 15.30
N ASP A 190 4.91 19.73 14.06
CA ASP A 190 6.04 20.35 13.36
C ASP A 190 6.48 21.67 14.02
N LEU A 191 5.55 22.39 14.65
CA LEU A 191 5.83 23.61 15.43
C LEU A 191 6.33 23.32 16.86
N GLY A 192 6.38 22.05 17.28
CA GLY A 192 6.80 21.64 18.63
C GLY A 192 5.72 21.76 19.70
N ASP A 193 4.47 22.08 19.34
CA ASP A 193 3.33 22.08 20.26
C ASP A 193 2.75 20.65 20.37
N TYR A 194 3.43 19.82 21.15
CA TYR A 194 3.10 18.40 21.29
C TYR A 194 1.77 18.16 22.01
N GLU A 195 1.35 19.05 22.91
CA GLU A 195 0.07 18.96 23.62
C GLU A 195 -1.10 19.17 22.65
N SER A 196 -1.09 20.26 21.88
CA SER A 196 -2.11 20.52 20.86
C SER A 196 -2.09 19.46 19.76
N ALA A 197 -0.91 18.95 19.42
CA ALA A 197 -0.78 17.86 18.46
C ALA A 197 -1.47 16.58 18.96
N ALA A 198 -1.19 16.17 20.21
CA ALA A 198 -1.80 15.00 20.83
C ALA A 198 -3.33 15.11 20.87
N ALA A 199 -3.85 16.26 21.32
CA ALA A 199 -5.30 16.50 21.36
C ALA A 199 -5.95 16.43 19.98
N SER A 200 -5.29 17.00 18.96
CA SER A 200 -5.79 17.00 17.58
C SER A 200 -5.78 15.60 16.97
N TYR A 201 -4.68 14.85 17.11
CA TYR A 201 -4.61 13.46 16.64
C TYR A 201 -5.65 12.57 17.33
N THR A 202 -5.80 12.66 18.65
CA THR A 202 -6.81 11.90 19.40
C THR A 202 -8.22 12.21 18.92
N THR A 203 -8.53 13.49 18.68
CA THR A 203 -9.85 13.89 18.15
C THR A 203 -10.07 13.31 16.75
N GLY A 204 -9.09 13.45 15.85
CA GLY A 204 -9.17 12.91 14.50
C GLY A 204 -9.35 11.39 14.50
N ALA A 205 -8.55 10.68 15.29
CA ALA A 205 -8.56 9.23 15.39
C ALA A 205 -9.89 8.71 15.96
N GLY A 206 -10.43 9.39 16.99
CA GLY A 206 -11.75 9.07 17.56
C GLY A 206 -12.89 9.20 16.55
N ILE A 207 -12.84 10.19 15.65
CA ILE A 207 -13.82 10.33 14.55
C ILE A 207 -13.63 9.23 13.52
N ALA A 208 -12.39 8.91 13.13
CA ALA A 208 -12.10 7.87 12.15
C ALA A 208 -12.53 6.48 12.65
N ALA A 209 -12.26 6.15 13.91
CA ALA A 209 -12.60 4.86 14.52
C ALA A 209 -14.10 4.53 14.45
N GLN A 210 -14.98 5.54 14.46
CA GLN A 210 -16.43 5.35 14.32
C GLN A 210 -16.84 4.86 12.91
N HIS A 211 -15.99 5.10 11.91
CA HIS A 211 -16.22 4.72 10.51
C HIS A 211 -15.34 3.55 10.05
N HIS A 212 -14.30 3.22 10.81
CA HIS A 212 -13.33 2.17 10.52
C HIS A 212 -13.37 1.12 11.64
N VAL A 213 -14.44 0.32 11.66
CA VAL A 213 -14.61 -0.73 12.68
C VAL A 213 -13.49 -1.76 12.54
N TYR A 214 -12.81 -2.02 13.66
CA TYR A 214 -11.82 -3.08 13.80
C TYR A 214 -12.38 -4.23 14.64
N ASP A 215 -12.34 -5.44 14.08
CA ASP A 215 -12.76 -6.65 14.77
C ASP A 215 -11.52 -7.43 15.24
N ARG A 216 -11.17 -7.25 16.52
CA ARG A 216 -10.05 -7.95 17.18
C ARG A 216 -10.19 -9.48 17.08
N GLN A 217 -11.41 -10.00 17.14
CA GLN A 217 -11.64 -11.45 17.09
C GLN A 217 -11.40 -11.99 15.67
N ALA A 218 -11.86 -11.27 14.64
CA ALA A 218 -11.59 -11.62 13.25
C ALA A 218 -10.09 -11.58 12.95
N ASP A 219 -9.39 -10.52 13.36
CA ASP A 219 -7.94 -10.38 13.14
C ASP A 219 -7.14 -11.48 13.87
N GLY A 220 -7.52 -11.80 15.10
CA GLY A 220 -6.93 -12.93 15.83
C GLY A 220 -7.13 -14.28 15.12
N LYS A 221 -8.34 -14.54 14.61
CA LYS A 221 -8.62 -15.76 13.82
C LYS A 221 -7.81 -15.81 12.53
N GLU A 222 -7.70 -14.68 11.84
CA GLU A 222 -6.92 -14.57 10.61
C GLU A 222 -5.44 -14.83 10.86
N ALA A 223 -4.87 -14.23 11.93
CA ALA A 223 -3.51 -14.49 12.37
C ALA A 223 -3.29 -15.98 12.68
N ASP A 224 -4.18 -16.60 13.46
CA ASP A 224 -4.07 -18.02 13.80
C ASP A 224 -4.20 -18.95 12.57
N LEU A 225 -5.01 -18.57 11.56
CA LEU A 225 -5.12 -19.31 10.29
C LEU A 225 -3.88 -19.16 9.41
N ALA A 226 -3.28 -17.97 9.37
CA ALA A 226 -2.14 -17.65 8.52
C ALA A 226 -0.94 -18.59 8.71
N HIS A 227 -0.66 -19.01 9.94
CA HIS A 227 0.47 -19.89 10.26
C HIS A 227 0.07 -21.35 10.49
N ARG A 228 -1.23 -21.65 10.50
CA ARG A 228 -1.76 -23.00 10.80
C ARG A 228 -1.23 -24.02 9.81
N HIS A 229 -0.60 -25.08 10.35
CA HIS A 229 -0.03 -26.21 9.62
C HIS A 229 1.08 -25.88 8.61
N PHE A 230 1.57 -24.63 8.58
CA PHE A 230 2.79 -24.26 7.85
C PHE A 230 4.03 -24.53 8.71
N SER A 231 4.47 -25.79 8.75
CA SER A 231 5.79 -26.16 9.29
C SER A 231 6.88 -26.09 8.22
N ARG A 232 8.14 -26.04 8.64
CA ARG A 232 9.32 -26.15 7.78
C ARG A 232 9.19 -27.34 6.82
N ALA A 233 8.85 -28.51 7.35
CA ALA A 233 8.70 -29.72 6.55
C ALA A 233 7.58 -29.60 5.50
N TYR A 234 6.47 -28.93 5.83
CA TYR A 234 5.40 -28.67 4.87
C TYR A 234 5.86 -27.71 3.77
N ILE A 235 6.50 -26.61 4.15
CA ILE A 235 7.04 -25.58 3.25
C ILE A 235 8.04 -26.22 2.28
N ASP A 236 9.04 -26.94 2.80
CA ASP A 236 10.10 -27.56 2.00
C ASP A 236 9.55 -28.59 1.00
N ARG A 237 8.57 -29.41 1.43
CA ARG A 237 7.88 -30.38 0.57
C ARG A 237 7.16 -29.71 -0.61
N LEU A 238 6.54 -28.57 -0.40
CA LEU A 238 5.87 -27.83 -1.47
C LEU A 238 6.85 -27.08 -2.36
N SER A 239 7.86 -26.46 -1.76
CA SER A 239 8.92 -25.76 -2.48
C SER A 239 9.64 -26.66 -3.48
N GLN A 240 9.83 -27.95 -3.18
CA GLN A 240 10.39 -28.94 -4.11
C GLN A 240 9.52 -29.22 -5.35
N GLN A 241 8.24 -28.87 -5.33
CA GLN A 241 7.31 -29.05 -6.45
C GLN A 241 7.21 -27.82 -7.35
N VAL A 242 7.80 -26.68 -6.94
CA VAL A 242 7.84 -25.46 -7.74
C VAL A 242 9.05 -25.52 -8.67
N THR A 243 8.80 -25.43 -9.98
CA THR A 243 9.84 -25.57 -11.01
C THR A 243 10.10 -24.27 -11.79
N VAL A 244 9.19 -23.29 -11.70
CA VAL A 244 9.41 -21.95 -12.26
C VAL A 244 10.45 -21.17 -11.45
N ASP A 245 11.14 -20.26 -12.11
CA ASP A 245 12.08 -19.34 -11.45
C ASP A 245 11.30 -18.32 -10.58
N THR A 246 11.58 -18.34 -9.28
CA THR A 246 10.93 -17.49 -8.28
C THR A 246 11.88 -16.52 -7.60
N ALA A 247 13.09 -16.30 -8.16
CA ALA A 247 14.08 -15.37 -7.59
C ALA A 247 13.76 -13.88 -7.83
N ARG A 248 12.80 -13.64 -8.72
CA ARG A 248 12.39 -12.32 -9.20
C ARG A 248 11.83 -11.40 -8.09
N PRO A 249 10.83 -11.80 -7.29
CA PRO A 249 10.34 -10.98 -6.19
C PRO A 249 11.27 -10.97 -4.98
N ILE A 250 11.32 -9.83 -4.29
CA ILE A 250 11.95 -9.65 -2.98
C ILE A 250 10.87 -9.19 -2.01
N PHE A 251 10.64 -9.90 -0.92
CA PHE A 251 9.62 -9.52 0.05
C PHE A 251 10.22 -8.69 1.18
N VAL A 252 9.62 -7.54 1.45
CA VAL A 252 9.93 -6.72 2.62
C VAL A 252 8.63 -6.57 3.42
N THR A 253 8.63 -7.07 4.65
CA THR A 253 7.46 -7.01 5.55
C THR A 253 7.84 -6.57 6.94
N GLY A 254 6.86 -6.45 7.82
CA GLY A 254 6.95 -5.90 9.16
C GLY A 254 5.80 -4.93 9.41
N LEU A 255 5.65 -4.50 10.67
CA LEU A 255 4.63 -3.52 11.05
C LEU A 255 4.71 -2.26 10.17
N PRO A 256 3.59 -1.60 9.84
CA PRO A 256 3.65 -0.29 9.20
C PRO A 256 4.51 0.64 10.06
N ARG A 257 5.24 1.55 9.40
CA ARG A 257 6.14 2.49 10.09
C ARG A 257 7.36 1.85 10.76
N SER A 258 7.71 0.59 10.48
CA SER A 258 8.94 -0.07 10.99
C SER A 258 10.19 0.17 10.13
N GLY A 259 10.11 0.98 9.07
CA GLY A 259 11.23 1.21 8.14
C GLY A 259 11.22 0.34 6.88
N THR A 260 10.12 -0.39 6.61
CA THR A 260 9.94 -1.16 5.37
C THR A 260 10.15 -0.34 4.10
N THR A 261 9.63 0.91 4.05
CA THR A 261 9.87 1.82 2.92
C THR A 261 11.35 2.16 2.76
N LEU A 262 12.12 2.28 3.85
CA LEU A 262 13.54 2.60 3.75
C LEU A 262 14.31 1.43 3.10
N VAL A 263 14.04 0.20 3.52
CA VAL A 263 14.66 -0.98 2.91
C VAL A 263 14.22 -1.18 1.47
N GLU A 264 12.94 -0.96 1.16
CA GLU A 264 12.48 -0.91 -0.23
C GLU A 264 13.27 0.12 -1.05
N GLN A 265 13.48 1.33 -0.51
CA GLN A 265 14.21 2.39 -1.20
C GLN A 265 15.69 2.04 -1.41
N ILE A 266 16.34 1.43 -0.41
CA ILE A 266 17.71 0.90 -0.50
C ILE A 266 17.80 -0.10 -1.65
N LEU A 267 16.91 -1.09 -1.68
CA LEU A 267 16.88 -2.11 -2.71
C LEU A 267 16.57 -1.51 -4.09
N ALA A 268 15.54 -0.66 -4.20
CA ALA A 268 15.12 -0.02 -5.44
C ALA A 268 16.11 1.03 -5.98
N SER A 269 17.15 1.36 -5.21
CA SER A 269 18.27 2.19 -5.68
C SER A 269 19.37 1.37 -6.33
N HIS A 270 19.28 0.04 -6.31
CA HIS A 270 20.10 -0.85 -7.14
C HIS A 270 19.58 -0.86 -8.58
N SER A 271 20.48 -0.83 -9.55
CA SER A 271 20.18 -0.79 -10.99
C SER A 271 19.28 -1.92 -11.52
N ALA A 272 19.23 -3.08 -10.83
CA ALA A 272 18.52 -4.29 -11.26
C ALA A 272 17.17 -4.50 -10.54
N VAL A 273 16.77 -3.55 -9.67
CA VAL A 273 15.64 -3.73 -8.76
C VAL A 273 14.67 -2.56 -8.89
N ALA A 274 13.41 -2.87 -9.16
CA ALA A 274 12.31 -1.93 -9.00
C ALA A 274 11.68 -2.10 -7.61
N GLY A 275 11.33 -1.01 -6.93
CA GLY A 275 10.36 -1.05 -5.84
C GLY A 275 8.94 -1.38 -6.35
N GLY A 276 8.16 -2.12 -5.58
CA GLY A 276 6.79 -2.49 -5.94
C GLY A 276 5.73 -1.77 -5.14
N GLU A 277 6.09 -1.06 -4.08
CA GLU A 277 5.20 -0.57 -3.03
C GLU A 277 4.41 -1.75 -2.43
N GLU A 278 3.15 -1.55 -2.06
CA GLU A 278 2.24 -2.62 -1.64
C GLU A 278 1.53 -3.21 -2.86
N LEU A 279 2.00 -4.36 -3.37
CA LEU A 279 1.40 -4.97 -4.56
C LEU A 279 0.10 -5.71 -4.26
N GLY A 280 -0.06 -6.25 -3.04
CA GLY A 280 -1.27 -6.93 -2.59
C GLY A 280 -1.64 -8.19 -3.39
N ARG A 281 -0.72 -8.75 -4.19
CA ARG A 281 -1.04 -9.85 -5.14
C ARG A 281 -1.35 -11.18 -4.46
N PHE A 282 -0.80 -11.44 -3.27
CA PHE A 282 -1.11 -12.64 -2.52
C PHE A 282 -2.58 -12.73 -2.09
N ARG A 283 -3.28 -11.61 -1.92
CA ARG A 283 -4.73 -11.63 -1.67
C ARG A 283 -5.51 -12.32 -2.80
N LEU A 284 -5.05 -12.17 -4.04
CA LEU A 284 -5.67 -12.80 -5.21
C LEU A 284 -5.41 -14.30 -5.22
N ILE A 285 -4.21 -14.73 -4.80
CA ILE A 285 -3.87 -16.14 -4.65
C ILE A 285 -4.72 -16.77 -3.53
N VAL A 286 -4.84 -16.10 -2.39
CA VAL A 286 -5.70 -16.52 -1.28
C VAL A 286 -7.17 -16.64 -1.72
N GLN A 287 -7.66 -15.69 -2.51
CA GLN A 287 -8.99 -15.75 -3.09
C GLN A 287 -9.16 -16.97 -4.01
N ASP A 288 -8.20 -17.26 -4.88
CA ASP A 288 -8.27 -18.37 -5.84
C ASP A 288 -8.20 -19.74 -5.14
N ILE A 289 -7.42 -19.89 -4.05
CA ILE A 289 -7.40 -21.14 -3.25
C ILE A 289 -8.55 -21.24 -2.24
N GLY A 290 -9.25 -20.13 -1.99
CA GLY A 290 -10.45 -20.07 -1.13
C GLY A 290 -10.20 -19.74 0.35
N GLY A 291 -8.95 -19.50 0.78
CA GLY A 291 -8.67 -19.14 2.17
C GLY A 291 -7.18 -19.14 2.55
N LEU A 292 -6.91 -18.75 3.79
CA LEU A 292 -5.57 -18.72 4.40
C LEU A 292 -5.25 -20.04 5.10
N GLY A 293 -3.98 -20.46 5.05
CA GLY A 293 -3.50 -21.67 5.74
C GLY A 293 -3.20 -22.83 4.78
N ALA A 294 -2.39 -23.77 5.26
CA ALA A 294 -1.95 -24.92 4.47
C ALA A 294 -3.12 -25.82 4.01
N GLU A 295 -4.20 -25.90 4.80
CA GLU A 295 -5.38 -26.71 4.48
C GLU A 295 -6.12 -26.27 3.20
N TRP A 296 -6.07 -24.98 2.85
CA TRP A 296 -6.69 -24.46 1.64
C TRP A 296 -5.82 -24.74 0.42
N LEU A 297 -4.50 -24.64 0.59
CA LEU A 297 -3.56 -25.05 -0.44
C LEU A 297 -3.65 -26.55 -0.72
N ASP A 298 -3.79 -27.39 0.31
CA ASP A 298 -4.02 -28.82 0.15
C ASP A 298 -5.33 -29.11 -0.61
N ARG A 299 -6.42 -28.40 -0.30
CA ARG A 299 -7.69 -28.52 -1.04
C ARG A 299 -7.57 -28.09 -2.49
N PHE A 300 -6.87 -26.99 -2.76
CA PHE A 300 -6.57 -26.55 -4.12
C PHE A 300 -5.82 -27.64 -4.90
N MET A 301 -4.79 -28.23 -4.31
CA MET A 301 -4.03 -29.32 -4.95
C MET A 301 -4.88 -30.58 -5.17
N GLN A 302 -5.73 -30.94 -4.21
CA GLN A 302 -6.67 -32.07 -4.35
C GLN A 302 -7.70 -31.85 -5.47
N SER A 303 -8.02 -30.59 -5.79
CA SER A 303 -8.89 -30.22 -6.91
C SER A 303 -8.18 -30.23 -8.28
N GLY A 304 -6.89 -30.56 -8.32
CA GLY A 304 -6.10 -30.68 -9.54
C GLY A 304 -5.19 -29.47 -9.84
N GLY A 305 -5.14 -28.47 -8.98
CA GLY A 305 -4.18 -27.36 -9.11
C GLY A 305 -2.77 -27.75 -8.68
N ALA A 306 -1.75 -27.04 -9.16
CA ALA A 306 -0.37 -27.25 -8.76
C ALA A 306 0.23 -26.01 -8.07
N PRO A 307 1.18 -26.18 -7.12
CA PRO A 307 1.95 -25.05 -6.56
C PRO A 307 2.60 -24.18 -7.64
N ASN A 308 3.04 -24.80 -8.74
CA ASN A 308 3.65 -24.11 -9.87
C ASN A 308 2.68 -23.15 -10.58
N ASP A 309 1.38 -23.46 -10.61
CA ASP A 309 0.36 -22.58 -11.21
C ASP A 309 0.20 -21.30 -10.38
N LEU A 310 0.21 -21.42 -9.05
CA LEU A 310 0.10 -20.27 -8.14
C LEU A 310 1.38 -19.43 -8.13
N ALA A 311 2.55 -20.06 -8.18
CA ALA A 311 3.82 -19.37 -8.35
C ALA A 311 3.86 -18.60 -9.68
N GLY A 312 3.47 -19.24 -10.78
CA GLY A 312 3.36 -18.62 -12.09
C GLY A 312 2.35 -17.47 -12.11
N LEU A 313 1.21 -17.62 -11.42
CA LEU A 313 0.23 -16.56 -11.27
C LEU A 313 0.81 -15.34 -10.53
N TYR A 314 1.54 -15.54 -9.44
CA TYR A 314 2.18 -14.43 -8.75
C TYR A 314 3.16 -13.66 -9.65
N LEU A 315 4.00 -14.39 -10.40
CA LEU A 315 4.95 -13.81 -11.35
C LEU A 315 4.25 -13.05 -12.48
N HIS A 316 3.15 -13.60 -13.00
CA HIS A 316 2.28 -12.91 -13.97
C HIS A 316 1.74 -11.59 -13.41
N LEU A 317 1.19 -11.61 -12.19
CA LEU A 317 0.60 -10.42 -11.56
C LEU A 317 1.63 -9.33 -11.24
N ILE A 318 2.90 -9.69 -11.03
CA ILE A 318 4.00 -8.72 -10.99
C ILE A 318 4.29 -8.19 -12.39
N ALA A 319 4.34 -9.07 -13.38
CA ALA A 319 4.66 -8.70 -14.75
C ALA A 319 3.66 -7.71 -15.37
N GLU A 320 2.39 -7.79 -14.96
CA GLU A 320 1.34 -6.84 -15.35
C GLU A 320 1.67 -5.37 -15.00
N ARG A 321 2.51 -5.12 -13.99
CA ARG A 321 2.95 -3.76 -13.63
C ARG A 321 4.37 -3.44 -14.11
N PHE A 322 5.29 -4.42 -14.08
CA PHE A 322 6.73 -4.18 -14.27
C PHE A 322 7.31 -4.82 -15.54
N GLY A 323 6.51 -5.47 -16.37
CA GLY A 323 6.98 -6.26 -17.51
C GLY A 323 7.55 -7.63 -17.08
N PRO A 324 8.11 -8.45 -17.98
CA PRO A 324 8.53 -9.81 -17.65
C PRO A 324 9.88 -9.91 -16.91
N GLU A 325 10.72 -8.88 -16.98
CA GLU A 325 12.12 -8.92 -16.52
C GLU A 325 12.39 -8.10 -15.25
N GLY A 326 13.59 -8.27 -14.69
CA GLY A 326 14.09 -7.49 -13.56
C GLY A 326 13.48 -7.87 -12.22
N ARG A 327 14.15 -7.49 -11.12
CA ARG A 327 13.69 -7.84 -9.77
C ARG A 327 12.73 -6.79 -9.24
N VAL A 328 11.78 -7.22 -8.40
CA VAL A 328 10.75 -6.33 -7.86
C VAL A 328 10.63 -6.54 -6.35
N VAL A 329 10.69 -5.46 -5.59
CA VAL A 329 10.40 -5.50 -4.15
C VAL A 329 8.89 -5.48 -3.95
N ASP A 330 8.29 -6.55 -3.42
CA ASP A 330 6.93 -6.49 -2.87
C ASP A 330 7.03 -6.10 -1.40
N LYS A 331 6.80 -4.81 -1.12
CA LYS A 331 6.77 -4.28 0.24
C LYS A 331 5.35 -4.42 0.76
N THR A 332 5.07 -5.51 1.49
CA THR A 332 3.72 -5.85 1.94
C THR A 332 3.59 -5.81 3.46
N LEU A 333 2.59 -5.08 3.95
CA LEU A 333 2.27 -5.02 5.38
C LEU A 333 1.50 -6.25 5.88
N GLU A 334 0.89 -7.00 4.97
CA GLU A 334 0.23 -8.28 5.27
C GLU A 334 1.14 -9.48 4.95
N GLY A 335 2.44 -9.23 4.76
CA GLY A 335 3.41 -10.31 4.54
C GLY A 335 3.41 -11.32 5.68
N SER A 336 3.18 -10.87 6.92
CA SER A 336 3.04 -11.74 8.10
C SER A 336 1.93 -12.79 7.94
N ARG A 337 0.80 -12.40 7.33
CA ARG A 337 -0.37 -13.27 7.11
C ARG A 337 -0.18 -14.24 5.93
N HIS A 338 0.61 -13.84 4.92
CA HIS A 338 0.82 -14.63 3.71
C HIS A 338 2.15 -15.41 3.69
N MET A 339 3.00 -15.23 4.70
CA MET A 339 4.39 -15.73 4.72
C MET A 339 4.50 -17.23 4.42
N GLY A 340 3.60 -18.06 4.96
CA GLY A 340 3.59 -19.50 4.68
C GLY A 340 3.40 -19.82 3.19
N LEU A 341 2.46 -19.12 2.53
CA LEU A 341 2.22 -19.26 1.09
C LEU A 341 3.38 -18.71 0.28
N VAL A 342 3.90 -17.52 0.65
CA VAL A 342 5.08 -16.92 0.01
C VAL A 342 6.26 -17.90 0.07
N ALA A 343 6.56 -18.43 1.25
CA ALA A 343 7.67 -19.32 1.46
C ALA A 343 7.51 -20.65 0.70
N ALA A 344 6.30 -21.22 0.68
CA ALA A 344 6.03 -22.47 -0.01
C ALA A 344 6.07 -22.34 -1.55
N LEU A 345 5.45 -21.28 -2.09
CA LEU A 345 5.23 -21.09 -3.53
C LEU A 345 6.38 -20.36 -4.23
N LEU A 346 7.16 -19.55 -3.50
CA LEU A 346 8.26 -18.76 -4.05
C LEU A 346 9.58 -19.10 -3.34
N PRO A 347 10.10 -20.34 -3.51
CA PRO A 347 11.26 -20.85 -2.76
C PRO A 347 12.52 -19.98 -2.85
N GLN A 348 12.72 -19.29 -3.97
CA GLN A 348 13.94 -18.52 -4.25
C GLN A 348 13.81 -17.03 -3.88
N ALA A 349 12.62 -16.56 -3.50
CA ALA A 349 12.41 -15.16 -3.14
C ALA A 349 13.07 -14.82 -1.80
N PRO A 350 13.91 -13.77 -1.72
CA PRO A 350 14.42 -13.28 -0.44
C PRO A 350 13.29 -12.73 0.42
N LEU A 351 13.35 -12.98 1.73
CA LEU A 351 12.32 -12.59 2.70
C LEU A 351 12.97 -11.72 3.79
N ILE A 352 12.50 -10.48 3.92
CA ILE A 352 13.04 -9.52 4.87
C ILE A 352 11.93 -9.10 5.84
N TRP A 353 12.20 -9.18 7.15
CA TRP A 353 11.31 -8.72 8.20
C TRP A 353 11.92 -7.52 8.93
N MET A 354 11.21 -6.40 8.91
CA MET A 354 11.58 -5.18 9.61
C MET A 354 11.06 -5.20 11.04
N ARG A 355 11.93 -4.78 11.96
CA ARG A 355 11.60 -4.51 13.36
C ARG A 355 12.00 -3.10 13.73
N ARG A 356 11.32 -2.53 14.71
CA ARG A 356 11.55 -1.17 15.23
C ARG A 356 11.08 -1.12 16.68
N ASP A 357 11.59 -0.17 17.45
CA ASP A 357 11.05 0.15 18.76
C ASP A 357 9.51 0.28 18.71
N PRO A 358 8.79 -0.49 19.55
CA PRO A 358 7.34 -0.55 19.50
C PRO A 358 6.65 0.78 19.85
N LEU A 359 7.24 1.63 20.69
CA LEU A 359 6.64 2.94 21.02
C LEU A 359 6.77 3.91 19.87
N ASP A 360 7.94 4.00 19.25
CA ASP A 360 8.14 4.83 18.07
C ASP A 360 7.30 4.36 16.89
N CYS A 361 7.13 3.04 16.75
CA CYS A 361 6.26 2.45 15.75
C CYS A 361 4.78 2.80 16.03
N ALA A 362 4.28 2.54 17.25
CA ALA A 362 2.89 2.81 17.64
C ALA A 362 2.53 4.29 17.53
N TRP A 363 3.40 5.19 18.00
CA TRP A 363 3.22 6.63 17.82
C TRP A 363 3.17 7.02 16.34
N SER A 364 4.10 6.50 15.55
CA SER A 364 4.11 6.79 14.12
C SER A 364 2.87 6.27 13.41
N ILE A 365 2.30 5.14 13.84
CA ILE A 365 1.06 4.60 13.29
C ILE A 365 -0.11 5.50 13.68
N PHE A 366 -0.28 5.78 14.97
CA PHE A 366 -1.40 6.55 15.50
C PHE A 366 -1.52 7.94 14.87
N ARG A 367 -0.38 8.61 14.65
CA ARG A 367 -0.33 9.95 14.03
C ARG A 367 -0.41 9.96 12.50
N THR A 368 -0.42 8.79 11.86
CA THR A 368 -0.53 8.67 10.40
C THR A 368 -1.99 8.43 10.01
N TYR A 369 -2.49 9.19 9.03
CA TYR A 369 -3.84 9.02 8.52
C TYR A 369 -3.91 7.90 7.48
N PHE A 370 -4.25 6.68 7.91
CA PHE A 370 -4.40 5.53 7.02
C PHE A 370 -5.83 5.43 6.47
N ALA A 371 -6.12 6.16 5.39
CA ALA A 371 -7.47 6.25 4.83
C ALA A 371 -8.11 4.90 4.42
N LYS A 372 -7.30 3.84 4.21
CA LYS A 372 -7.75 2.50 3.84
C LYS A 372 -6.84 1.43 4.44
N GLY A 373 -7.41 0.26 4.75
CA GLY A 373 -6.68 -0.99 4.96
C GLY A 373 -6.18 -1.28 6.39
N LEU A 374 -6.05 -0.29 7.27
CA LEU A 374 -5.50 -0.46 8.62
C LEU A 374 -6.47 0.03 9.71
N ASN A 375 -7.67 -0.56 9.79
CA ASN A 375 -8.72 -0.07 10.71
C ASN A 375 -8.33 -0.08 12.20
N TRP A 376 -7.33 -0.87 12.59
CA TRP A 376 -6.81 -0.91 13.96
C TRP A 376 -5.92 0.29 14.31
N SER A 377 -5.48 1.11 13.35
CA SER A 377 -4.51 2.19 13.58
C SER A 377 -5.07 3.41 14.30
N TRP A 378 -6.38 3.49 14.52
CA TRP A 378 -7.06 4.65 15.08
C TRP A 378 -7.18 4.62 16.62
N ASN A 379 -6.80 3.50 17.25
CA ASN A 379 -6.93 3.32 18.69
C ASN A 379 -5.67 2.64 19.24
N LEU A 380 -5.12 3.18 20.32
CA LEU A 380 -3.86 2.71 20.91
C LEU A 380 -3.95 1.29 21.51
N GLU A 381 -5.12 0.91 22.02
CA GLU A 381 -5.36 -0.47 22.47
C GLU A 381 -5.44 -1.46 21.30
N ASP A 382 -6.05 -1.04 20.20
CA ASP A 382 -6.15 -1.85 18.98
C ASP A 382 -4.78 -2.03 18.32
N ILE A 383 -3.96 -0.97 18.30
CA ILE A 383 -2.56 -1.02 17.89
C ILE A 383 -1.79 -2.02 18.76
N ALA A 384 -1.94 -1.95 20.09
CA ALA A 384 -1.27 -2.88 21.00
C ALA A 384 -1.69 -4.34 20.79
N PHE A 385 -2.99 -4.59 20.62
CA PHE A 385 -3.51 -5.92 20.33
C PHE A 385 -2.96 -6.46 19.00
N HIS A 386 -2.98 -5.65 17.93
CA HIS A 386 -2.44 -6.04 16.63
C HIS A 386 -0.93 -6.33 16.71
N PHE A 387 -0.15 -5.53 17.45
CA PHE A 387 1.27 -5.77 17.65
C PHE A 387 1.55 -7.13 18.32
N GLN A 388 0.73 -7.53 19.29
CA GLN A 388 0.85 -8.87 19.91
C GLN A 388 0.58 -9.99 18.90
N LEU A 389 -0.35 -9.80 17.95
CA LEU A 389 -0.54 -10.76 16.86
C LEU A 389 0.69 -10.85 15.96
N GLU A 390 1.27 -9.70 15.60
CA GLU A 390 2.46 -9.63 14.77
C GLU A 390 3.69 -10.24 15.46
N ASP A 391 3.87 -10.06 16.77
CA ASP A 391 4.94 -10.70 17.53
C ASP A 391 4.81 -12.23 17.54
N ARG A 392 3.58 -12.75 17.69
CA ARG A 392 3.33 -14.20 17.62
C ARG A 392 3.67 -14.76 16.23
N LEU A 393 3.26 -14.07 15.17
CA LEU A 393 3.59 -14.49 13.80
C LEU A 393 5.07 -14.38 13.50
N PHE A 394 5.72 -13.29 13.92
CA PHE A 394 7.16 -13.14 13.79
C PHE A 394 7.90 -14.30 14.46
N ALA A 395 7.54 -14.64 15.71
CA ALA A 395 8.17 -15.75 16.43
C ALA A 395 7.98 -17.09 15.69
N HIS A 396 6.77 -17.37 15.19
CA HIS A 396 6.48 -18.57 14.39
C HIS A 396 7.32 -18.60 13.12
N TRP A 397 7.28 -17.54 12.30
CA TRP A 397 8.00 -17.52 11.03
C TRP A 397 9.51 -17.51 11.20
N GLN A 398 10.05 -16.87 12.23
CA GLN A 398 11.47 -16.94 12.53
C GLN A 398 11.90 -18.38 12.86
N SER A 399 11.08 -19.13 13.61
CA SER A 399 11.32 -20.55 13.90
C SER A 399 11.24 -21.41 12.63
N GLU A 400 10.18 -21.24 11.84
CA GLU A 400 9.92 -22.08 10.65
C GLU A 400 10.75 -21.70 9.43
N LEU A 401 11.31 -20.48 9.35
CA LEU A 401 12.08 -20.01 8.19
C LEU A 401 13.57 -19.82 8.48
N GLY A 402 13.97 -19.58 9.74
CA GLY A 402 15.38 -19.44 10.12
C GLY A 402 16.09 -18.40 9.25
N ASP A 403 17.27 -18.72 8.73
CA ASP A 403 18.08 -17.82 7.90
C ASP A 403 17.43 -17.41 6.57
N ARG A 404 16.38 -18.12 6.14
CA ARG A 404 15.59 -17.70 4.97
C ARG A 404 14.83 -16.40 5.22
N LEU A 405 14.53 -16.08 6.48
CA LEU A 405 13.92 -14.81 6.89
C LEU A 405 14.98 -13.89 7.49
N LEU A 406 15.44 -12.91 6.72
CA LEU A 406 16.37 -11.89 7.20
C LEU A 406 15.64 -10.88 8.08
N VAL A 407 16.02 -10.82 9.36
CA VAL A 407 15.54 -9.78 10.27
C VAL A 407 16.43 -8.55 10.20
N VAL A 408 15.80 -7.38 10.12
CA VAL A 408 16.46 -6.07 10.10
C VAL A 408 15.82 -5.16 11.13
N ASP A 409 16.56 -4.86 12.20
CA ASP A 409 16.15 -3.85 13.18
C ASP A 409 16.46 -2.45 12.64
N TYR A 410 15.46 -1.57 12.64
CA TYR A 410 15.52 -0.21 12.10
C TYR A 410 16.63 0.61 12.77
N GLU A 411 16.73 0.53 14.09
CA GLU A 411 17.70 1.25 14.90
C GLU A 411 19.13 0.86 14.53
N GLU A 412 19.39 -0.42 14.30
CA GLU A 412 20.70 -0.91 13.85
C GLU A 412 21.00 -0.46 12.41
N LEU A 413 20.02 -0.55 11.51
CA LEU A 413 20.14 -0.12 10.11
C LEU A 413 20.52 1.36 10.02
N VAL A 414 19.84 2.25 10.74
CA VAL A 414 20.17 3.69 10.68
C VAL A 414 21.39 4.05 11.50
N ALA A 415 21.82 3.19 12.44
CA ALA A 415 23.06 3.39 13.19
C ALA A 415 24.31 2.97 12.40
N GLN A 416 24.21 1.90 11.61
CA GLN A 416 25.30 1.28 10.83
C GLN A 416 24.81 0.96 9.40
N PRO A 417 24.46 1.98 8.58
CA PRO A 417 23.83 1.75 7.28
C PRO A 417 24.68 0.92 6.34
N GLU A 418 26.00 1.18 6.26
CA GLU A 418 26.89 0.46 5.34
C GLU A 418 26.83 -1.06 5.58
N ARG A 419 27.06 -1.48 6.83
CA ARG A 419 27.01 -2.90 7.25
C ARG A 419 25.66 -3.56 6.94
N HIS A 420 24.56 -2.89 7.24
CA HIS A 420 23.23 -3.47 7.07
C HIS A 420 22.80 -3.50 5.60
N ILE A 421 23.16 -2.49 4.80
CA ILE A 421 22.91 -2.47 3.36
C ILE A 421 23.66 -3.62 2.69
N GLU A 422 24.95 -3.84 2.99
CA GLU A 422 25.70 -4.99 2.49
C GLU A 422 25.04 -6.32 2.86
N ARG A 423 24.56 -6.46 4.10
CA ARG A 423 23.85 -7.65 4.59
C ARG A 423 22.54 -7.89 3.82
N ILE A 424 21.76 -6.84 3.57
CA ILE A 424 20.51 -6.89 2.79
C ILE A 424 20.79 -7.29 1.34
N LEU A 425 21.77 -6.65 0.68
CA LEU A 425 22.12 -6.95 -0.71
C LEU A 425 22.61 -8.40 -0.85
N THR A 426 23.47 -8.85 0.09
CA THR A 426 23.96 -10.23 0.13
C THR A 426 22.82 -11.24 0.29
N HIS A 427 21.90 -11.00 1.23
CA HIS A 427 20.72 -11.87 1.41
C HIS A 427 19.84 -11.91 0.16
N CYS A 428 19.73 -10.79 -0.55
CA CYS A 428 19.02 -10.75 -1.82
C CYS A 428 19.79 -11.42 -2.97
N GLY A 429 21.08 -11.70 -2.85
CA GLY A 429 21.92 -12.16 -3.96
C GLY A 429 22.22 -11.04 -4.98
N LEU A 430 22.31 -9.80 -4.51
CA LEU A 430 22.62 -8.63 -5.32
C LEU A 430 24.09 -8.22 -5.13
N PRO A 431 24.80 -7.83 -6.21
CA PRO A 431 26.13 -7.24 -6.08
C PRO A 431 26.09 -5.91 -5.34
N LEU A 432 27.22 -5.49 -4.79
CA LEU A 432 27.34 -4.16 -4.20
C LEU A 432 27.35 -3.10 -5.30
N GLU A 433 26.49 -2.10 -5.15
CA GLU A 433 26.43 -0.91 -6.00
C GLU A 433 26.38 0.34 -5.14
N LYS A 434 26.74 1.50 -5.71
CA LYS A 434 26.70 2.78 -4.98
C LYS A 434 25.27 3.20 -4.61
N GLY A 435 24.30 2.96 -5.50
CA GLY A 435 22.92 3.44 -5.36
C GLY A 435 22.26 3.08 -4.03
N PRO A 436 22.27 1.81 -3.58
CA PRO A 436 21.72 1.39 -2.29
C PRO A 436 22.24 2.14 -1.05
N PHE A 437 23.43 2.73 -1.10
CA PHE A 437 24.01 3.54 -0.01
C PHE A 437 23.60 5.02 -0.07
N GLU A 438 23.03 5.47 -1.19
CA GLU A 438 22.52 6.82 -1.39
C GLU A 438 21.03 6.83 -1.77
N PRO A 439 20.13 6.12 -1.03
CA PRO A 439 18.76 5.85 -1.48
C PRO A 439 17.88 7.10 -1.61
N HIS A 440 18.30 8.23 -1.03
CA HIS A 440 17.62 9.51 -1.13
C HIS A 440 17.83 10.23 -2.47
N LYS A 441 18.80 9.78 -3.29
CA LYS A 441 19.11 10.38 -4.60
C LYS A 441 18.34 9.75 -5.76
N THR A 442 17.51 8.75 -5.51
CA THR A 442 16.72 8.13 -6.57
C THR A 442 15.58 9.04 -7.01
N ASP A 443 15.41 9.18 -8.33
CA ASP A 443 14.34 9.97 -8.96
C ASP A 443 13.00 9.22 -9.01
N ARG A 444 12.95 8.02 -8.45
CA ARG A 444 11.78 7.15 -8.48
C ARG A 444 10.58 7.76 -7.74
N PRO A 445 9.34 7.53 -8.22
CA PRO A 445 8.13 7.78 -7.44
C PRO A 445 8.11 6.95 -6.14
N VAL A 446 7.59 7.54 -5.07
CA VAL A 446 7.46 6.90 -3.76
C VAL A 446 6.06 7.21 -3.23
N VAL A 447 5.13 6.25 -3.38
CA VAL A 447 3.72 6.41 -2.94
C VAL A 447 3.56 5.80 -1.54
N THR A 448 3.88 6.57 -0.50
CA THR A 448 3.73 6.12 0.89
C THR A 448 3.67 7.28 1.88
N SER A 449 3.11 7.04 3.07
CA SER A 449 3.15 7.99 4.19
C SER A 449 4.58 8.28 4.69
N SER A 450 5.59 7.50 4.31
CA SER A 450 7.01 7.79 4.60
C SER A 450 7.74 8.64 3.54
N VAL A 451 7.07 9.13 2.48
CA VAL A 451 7.73 9.72 1.30
C VAL A 451 8.76 10.81 1.64
N GLN A 452 8.42 11.75 2.52
CA GLN A 452 9.35 12.82 2.91
C GLN A 452 10.56 12.32 3.70
N GLN A 453 10.41 11.22 4.44
CA GLN A 453 11.47 10.66 5.28
C GLN A 453 12.52 9.96 4.42
N VAL A 454 12.10 9.17 3.43
CA VAL A 454 13.03 8.41 2.57
C VAL A 454 13.68 9.25 1.47
N ARG A 455 13.20 10.48 1.22
CA ARG A 455 13.85 11.47 0.36
C ARG A 455 14.96 12.26 1.05
N ARG A 456 15.25 11.97 2.32
CA ARG A 456 16.39 12.51 3.07
C ARG A 456 17.47 11.44 3.23
N PRO A 457 18.75 11.82 3.40
CA PRO A 457 19.80 10.87 3.76
C PRO A 457 19.41 10.01 4.96
N ILE A 458 19.88 8.76 5.01
CA ILE A 458 19.66 7.86 6.15
C ILE A 458 20.11 8.58 7.42
N ASN A 459 19.20 8.69 8.39
CA ASN A 459 19.40 9.44 9.61
C ASN A 459 18.69 8.77 10.79
N ARG A 460 18.92 9.30 11.99
CA ARG A 460 18.40 8.78 13.26
C ARG A 460 17.18 9.55 13.78
N ASP A 461 16.60 10.44 12.99
CA ASP A 461 15.49 11.31 13.40
C ASP A 461 14.21 10.52 13.72
N GLY A 462 14.13 9.26 13.25
CA GLY A 462 13.06 8.34 13.60
C GLY A 462 13.20 7.70 14.98
N ILE A 463 14.30 7.86 15.70
CA ILE A 463 14.52 7.23 17.01
C ILE A 463 14.09 8.19 18.12
N GLY A 464 13.30 7.71 19.09
CA GLY A 464 12.82 8.46 20.25
C GLY A 464 11.66 9.42 19.95
N VAL A 465 11.04 9.32 18.76
CA VAL A 465 9.96 10.22 18.32
C VAL A 465 8.69 10.13 19.17
N SER A 466 8.53 9.02 19.90
CA SER A 466 7.43 8.78 20.83
C SER A 466 7.60 9.47 22.19
N GLN A 467 8.81 9.94 22.53
CA GLN A 467 9.12 10.47 23.87
C GLN A 467 8.18 11.61 24.32
N PRO A 468 7.86 12.61 23.47
CA PRO A 468 6.95 13.69 23.87
C PRO A 468 5.48 13.24 24.08
N TYR A 469 5.14 12.04 23.62
CA TYR A 469 3.78 11.49 23.62
C TYR A 469 3.62 10.31 24.56
N ARG A 470 4.61 10.09 25.44
CA ARG A 470 4.63 8.93 26.34
C ARG A 470 3.35 8.80 27.18
N ASP A 471 2.82 9.92 27.67
CA ASP A 471 1.59 9.94 28.48
C ASP A 471 0.37 9.50 27.66
N LEU A 472 0.26 9.96 26.41
CA LEU A 472 -0.79 9.52 25.48
C LEU A 472 -0.68 8.02 25.18
N LEU A 473 0.54 7.47 25.08
CA LEU A 473 0.81 6.06 24.78
C LEU A 473 0.63 5.12 25.98
N GLY A 474 0.18 5.61 27.13
CA GLY A 474 0.06 4.81 28.37
C GLY A 474 -0.79 3.54 28.21
N ASP A 475 -1.92 3.62 27.49
CA ASP A 475 -2.76 2.44 27.25
C ASP A 475 -2.11 1.42 26.32
N PHE A 476 -1.41 1.90 25.28
CA PHE A 476 -0.61 1.03 24.42
C PHE A 476 0.46 0.30 25.25
N MET A 477 1.23 1.03 26.06
CA MET A 477 2.29 0.46 26.91
C MET A 477 1.75 -0.64 27.84
N ARG A 478 0.64 -0.34 28.53
CA ARG A 478 0.00 -1.26 29.47
C ARG A 478 -0.48 -2.55 28.79
N ILE A 479 -1.14 -2.44 27.64
CA ILE A 479 -1.72 -3.59 26.94
C ILE A 479 -0.63 -4.40 26.23
N TYR A 480 0.29 -3.73 25.54
CA TYR A 480 1.36 -4.37 24.80
C TYR A 480 2.37 -5.07 25.75
N GLY A 481 2.56 -4.52 26.96
CA GLY A 481 3.40 -5.12 28.00
C GLY A 481 4.75 -4.42 28.21
N LEU A 482 4.85 -3.14 27.86
CA LEU A 482 6.03 -2.32 28.12
C LEU A 482 5.94 -1.71 29.53
N ARG A 483 7.03 -1.82 30.29
CA ARG A 483 7.13 -1.28 31.66
C ARG A 483 7.56 0.18 31.68
#